data_AF-A0A220U7R8-F1
#
_entry.id   AF-A0A220U7R8-F1
#
_cell.length_a   1.000
_cell.length_b   1.000
_cell.length_c   1.000
_cell.angle_alpha   90.00
_cell.angle_beta   90.00
_cell.angle_gamma   90.00
#
_symmetry.space_group_name_H-M   'P 1'
#
loop_
_entity.id
_entity.type
_entity.pdbx_description
1 polymer ?
#
loop_
_entity_poly.entity_id
_entity_poly.type
_entity_poly.pdbx_seq_one_letter_code
_entity_poly.pdbx_strand_id
1 'polypeptide(L)'
;MIFLSFKDITEKGIEKNIGFLKQEEWFQAYVNNEKHNKLIANNTRVRKEIGNINIEKMSKTKYYKRQQKRVENLINKKSLAT
;
A
#
# COMPACT_ATOMS: atom_id res chain seq x y z
N MET A 1 1.02 26.14 -2.55
CA MET A 1 0.82 25.05 -3.53
C MET A 1 1.40 23.78 -2.97
N ILE A 2 0.57 22.75 -2.71
CA ILE A 2 1.06 21.43 -2.33
C ILE A 2 1.52 20.75 -3.62
N PHE A 3 2.84 20.62 -3.82
CA PHE A 3 3.40 19.79 -4.87
C PHE A 3 3.11 18.32 -4.55
N LEU A 4 1.96 17.82 -5.02
CA LEU A 4 1.81 16.40 -5.28
C LEU A 4 2.75 16.10 -6.45
N SER A 5 3.98 15.70 -6.14
CA SER A 5 4.85 15.07 -7.11
C SER A 5 4.13 13.79 -7.56
N PHE A 6 3.39 13.88 -8.66
CA PHE A 6 2.87 12.73 -9.36
C PHE A 6 4.06 12.03 -10.00
N LYS A 7 4.81 11.28 -9.18
CA LYS A 7 5.65 10.22 -9.72
C LYS A 7 4.69 9.33 -10.49
N ASP A 8 4.91 9.12 -11.78
CA ASP A 8 4.08 8.22 -12.56
C ASP A 8 4.02 6.87 -11.85
N ILE A 9 2.83 6.54 -11.35
CA ILE A 9 2.58 5.29 -10.63
C ILE A 9 2.49 4.21 -11.69
N THR A 10 3.65 3.63 -12.01
CA THR A 10 3.74 2.51 -12.94
C THR A 10 3.45 1.20 -12.23
N GLU A 11 3.00 0.19 -12.98
CA GLU A 11 2.78 -1.16 -12.45
C GLU A 11 4.05 -1.72 -11.79
N LYS A 12 5.21 -1.53 -12.44
CA LYS A 12 6.53 -1.86 -11.88
C LYS A 12 6.82 -1.16 -10.56
N GLY A 13 6.40 0.11 -10.42
CA GLY A 13 6.53 0.86 -9.18
C GLY A 13 5.65 0.31 -8.06
N ILE A 14 4.41 -0.07 -8.40
CA ILE A 14 3.49 -0.71 -7.45
C ILE A 14 4.06 -2.05 -7.01
N GLU A 15 4.50 -2.91 -7.92
CA GLU A 15 5.08 -4.22 -7.61
C GLU A 15 6.34 -4.09 -6.74
N LYS A 16 7.22 -3.12 -7.01
CA LYS A 16 8.38 -2.82 -6.17
C LYS A 16 7.95 -2.48 -4.75
N ASN A 17 6.94 -1.62 -4.60
CA ASN A 17 6.43 -1.23 -3.29
C ASN A 17 5.75 -2.41 -2.57
N ILE A 18 4.98 -3.25 -3.27
CA ILE A 18 4.41 -4.48 -2.71
C ILE A 18 5.53 -5.42 -2.24
N GLY A 19 6.59 -5.59 -3.03
CA GLY A 19 7.75 -6.41 -2.68
C GLY A 19 8.42 -5.94 -1.39
N PHE A 20 8.62 -4.63 -1.24
CA PHE A 20 9.10 -4.03 0.02
C PHE A 20 8.14 -4.31 1.17
N LEU A 21 6.85 -4.02 1.00
CA LEU A 21 5.86 -4.21 2.06
C LEU A 21 5.69 -5.67 2.48
N LYS A 22 5.89 -6.65 1.59
CA LYS A 22 5.86 -8.09 1.95
C LYS A 22 6.93 -8.48 2.98
N GLN A 23 7.95 -7.66 3.20
CA GLN A 23 8.95 -7.87 4.25
C GLN A 23 8.43 -7.43 5.63
N GLU A 24 7.34 -6.68 5.69
CA GLU A 24 6.75 -6.15 6.91
C GLU A 24 5.69 -7.10 7.48
N GLU A 25 5.80 -7.45 8.76
CA GLU A 25 4.90 -8.42 9.43
C GLU A 25 3.42 -8.02 9.32
N TRP A 26 3.11 -6.73 9.49
CA TRP A 26 1.72 -6.24 9.42
C TRP A 26 1.13 -6.44 8.02
N PHE A 27 1.93 -6.32 6.96
CA PHE A 27 1.46 -6.46 5.58
C PHE A 27 1.32 -7.93 5.19
N GLN A 28 2.19 -8.81 5.71
CA GLN A 28 2.08 -10.26 5.52
C GLN A 28 0.72 -10.79 6.01
N ALA A 29 0.19 -10.26 7.12
CA ALA A 29 -1.15 -10.63 7.59
C ALA A 29 -2.26 -10.35 6.56
N TYR A 30 -2.13 -9.29 5.76
CA TYR A 30 -3.07 -8.98 4.67
C TYR A 30 -2.81 -9.82 3.43
N VAL A 31 -1.56 -10.14 3.11
CA VAL A 31 -1.23 -11.01 1.97
C VAL A 31 -1.67 -12.46 2.20
N ASN A 32 -1.60 -12.94 3.45
CA ASN A 32 -2.00 -14.30 3.82
C ASN A 32 -3.51 -14.47 3.90
N ASN A 33 -4.28 -13.39 3.96
CA ASN A 33 -5.73 -13.43 3.88
C ASN A 33 -6.19 -13.34 2.41
N GLU A 34 -6.90 -14.35 1.93
CA GLU A 34 -7.30 -14.44 0.51
C GLU A 34 -8.09 -13.20 0.02
N LYS A 35 -9.04 -12.71 0.81
CA LYS A 35 -9.87 -11.55 0.45
C LYS A 35 -9.03 -10.28 0.34
N HIS A 36 -8.15 -10.05 1.30
CA HIS A 36 -7.24 -8.91 1.29
C HIS A 36 -6.20 -9.01 0.17
N ASN A 37 -5.67 -10.21 -0.08
CA ASN A 37 -4.73 -10.44 -1.17
C ASN A 37 -5.35 -10.14 -2.53
N LYS A 38 -6.61 -10.53 -2.77
CA LYS A 38 -7.35 -10.16 -3.99
C LYS A 38 -7.49 -8.65 -4.14
N LEU A 39 -7.71 -7.92 -3.04
CA LEU A 39 -7.76 -6.45 -3.07
C LEU A 39 -6.40 -5.83 -3.38
N ILE A 40 -5.33 -6.32 -2.78
CA ILE A 40 -3.95 -5.88 -3.07
C ILE A 40 -3.61 -6.14 -4.54
N ALA A 41 -3.99 -7.30 -5.08
CA ALA A 41 -3.69 -7.69 -6.45
C ALA A 41 -4.51 -6.93 -7.50
N ASN A 42 -5.80 -6.70 -7.26
CA ASN A 42 -6.73 -6.29 -8.32
C ASN A 42 -7.45 -4.96 -8.08
N ASN A 43 -7.51 -4.46 -6.84
CA ASN A 43 -8.26 -3.24 -6.58
C ASN A 43 -7.43 -2.00 -6.96
N THR A 44 -7.83 -1.28 -8.01
CA THR A 44 -7.13 -0.09 -8.51
C THR A 44 -6.84 0.94 -7.43
N ARG A 45 -7.75 1.16 -6.47
CA ARG A 45 -7.53 2.15 -5.40
C ARG A 45 -6.48 1.68 -4.41
N VAL A 46 -6.53 0.41 -3.99
CA VAL A 46 -5.53 -0.18 -3.08
C VAL A 46 -4.15 -0.13 -3.74
N ARG A 47 -4.06 -0.60 -4.99
CA ARG A 47 -2.82 -0.58 -5.78
C ARG A 47 -2.24 0.82 -5.93
N LYS A 48 -3.07 1.81 -6.24
CA LYS A 48 -2.63 3.21 -6.37
C LYS A 48 -2.11 3.77 -5.06
N GLU A 49 -2.75 3.47 -3.93
CA GLU A 49 -2.28 3.91 -2.62
C GLU A 49 -0.92 3.28 -2.27
N ILE A 50 -0.73 1.99 -2.58
CA ILE A 50 0.57 1.33 -2.43
C ILE A 50 1.62 1.95 -3.36
N GLY A 51 1.27 2.25 -4.61
CA GLY A 51 2.16 2.91 -5.57
C GLY A 51 2.61 4.32 -5.16
N ASN A 52 1.80 5.04 -4.37
CA ASN A 52 2.14 6.36 -3.83
C ASN A 52 3.18 6.32 -2.69
N ILE A 53 3.48 5.14 -2.17
CA ILE A 53 4.47 4.98 -1.10
C ILE A 53 5.86 5.31 -1.64
N ASN A 54 6.55 6.19 -0.93
CA ASN A 54 7.97 6.39 -1.10
C ASN A 54 8.70 5.51 -0.09
N ILE A 55 9.21 4.36 -0.56
CA ILE A 55 9.95 3.39 0.26
C ILE A 55 11.20 3.99 0.92
N GLU A 56 11.85 4.98 0.30
CA GLU A 56 13.04 5.64 0.87
C GLU A 56 12.69 6.44 2.13
N LYS A 57 11.42 6.85 2.28
CA LYS A 57 10.92 7.55 3.47
C LYS A 57 10.41 6.59 4.56
N MET A 58 10.37 5.28 4.31
CA MET A 58 9.86 4.30 5.28
C MET A 58 10.76 4.14 6.51
N SER A 59 12.04 4.52 6.43
CA SER A 59 12.92 4.64 7.60
C SER A 59 12.44 5.68 8.62
N LYS A 60 11.58 6.63 8.23
CA LYS A 60 11.02 7.64 9.13
C LYS A 60 9.76 7.10 9.81
N THR A 61 9.84 6.81 11.11
CA THR A 61 8.74 6.22 11.91
C THR A 61 7.39 6.91 11.72
N LYS A 62 7.35 8.25 11.68
CA LYS A 62 6.11 9.01 11.44
C LYS A 62 5.53 8.77 10.05
N TYR A 63 6.38 8.67 9.04
CA TYR A 63 5.95 8.36 7.67
C TYR A 63 5.45 6.92 7.60
N TYR A 64 6.23 5.97 8.12
CA TYR A 64 5.88 4.55 8.20
C TYR A 64 4.50 4.33 8.80
N LYS A 65 4.28 4.76 10.05
CA LYS A 65 3.01 4.59 10.76
C LYS A 65 1.82 5.20 10.00
N ARG A 66 2.04 6.33 9.34
CA ARG A 66 1.00 6.98 8.53
C ARG A 66 0.65 6.15 7.29
N GLN A 67 1.63 5.61 6.58
CA GLN A 67 1.37 4.80 5.38
C GLN A 67 0.76 3.45 5.74
N GLN A 68 1.26 2.78 6.78
CA GLN A 68 0.66 1.56 7.31
C GLN A 68 -0.83 1.78 7.59
N LYS A 69 -1.18 2.75 8.45
CA LYS A 69 -2.57 3.05 8.79
C LYS A 69 -3.44 3.36 7.57
N ARG A 70 -2.89 4.06 6.56
CA ARG A 70 -3.62 4.37 5.32
C ARG A 70 -3.94 3.11 4.51
N VAL A 71 -2.95 2.24 4.30
CA VAL A 71 -3.11 1.00 3.54
C VAL A 71 -4.07 0.06 4.27
N GLU A 72 -3.88 -0.15 5.57
CA GLU A 72 -4.75 -1.00 6.41
C GLU A 72 -6.21 -0.53 6.37
N ASN A 73 -6.45 0.76 6.63
CA ASN A 73 -7.81 1.32 6.59
C ASN A 73 -8.45 1.16 5.21
N LEU A 74 -7.67 1.31 4.14
CA LEU A 74 -8.19 1.19 2.78
C LEU A 74 -8.55 -0.26 2.44
N ILE A 75 -7.68 -1.21 2.78
CA ILE A 75 -7.92 -2.65 2.59
C ILE A 75 -9.16 -3.07 3.38
N ASN A 76 -9.22 -2.74 4.67
CA ASN A 76 -10.35 -3.09 5.53
C ASN A 76 -11.66 -2.45 5.05
N LYS A 77 -11.64 -1.17 4.65
CA LYS A 77 -12.83 -0.51 4.08
C LYS A 77 -13.32 -1.21 2.81
N LYS A 78 -12.40 -1.71 1.98
CA LYS A 78 -12.76 -2.41 0.74
C LYS A 78 -13.20 -3.85 0.99
N SER A 79 -12.66 -4.51 2.01
CA SER A 79 -13.09 -5.86 2.39
C SER A 79 -14.47 -5.87 3.05
N LEU A 80 -14.92 -4.79 3.68
CA LEU A 80 -16.28 -4.69 4.21
C LEU A 80 -17.34 -4.32 3.16
N ALA A 81 -16.93 -3.71 2.05
CA ALA A 81 -17.82 -3.26 0.99
C ALA A 81 -18.03 -4.30 -0.14
N THR A 82 -17.51 -5.53 0.04
CA THR A 82 -17.57 -6.66 -0.91
C THR A 82 -18.20 -7.86 -0.24
#